data_AF-A0AAV2ZBD1-F1
#
_entry.id   AF-A0AAV2ZBD1-F1
#
_cell.length_a   1.000
_cell.length_b   1.000
_cell.length_c   1.000
_cell.angle_alpha   90.00
_cell.angle_beta   90.00
_cell.angle_gamma   90.00
#
_symmetry.space_group_name_H-M   'P 1'
#
loop_
_entity.id
_entity.type
_entity.pdbx_description
1 polymer ?
#
loop_
_entity_poly.entity_id
_entity_poly.type
_entity_poly.pdbx_seq_one_letter_code
_entity_poly.pdbx_strand_id
1 'polypeptide(L)'
;MTAPQKKSHQDGLARLVHDLKSTKTLCRVKDYPGVSVEQLNEYVKEHGPLVHPVVGEQPGFFVDEGRFIPFRKVVPGRGMIGTEISGAIRDWIRWSGHGGSVTDAQGEFMIDNTMLRIPDVAYIPREHARQLTDAQRWTRAGEPFAPTFVVEIDTLTGPHSNLDALDHKMRREYFPHGVQLGWLIDPKNKIMNPARRRKKKLILFAQKMTVDNDSVNVVHGLLIKNHTVLQVRELGVGRIVRTIS
;
A
#
# COMPACT_ATOMS: atom_id res chain seq x y z
N MET A 1 24.69 -14.01 42.00
CA MET A 1 23.36 -14.32 41.44
C MET A 1 22.97 -13.24 40.43
N THR A 2 23.31 -13.42 39.15
CA THR A 2 23.02 -12.48 38.07
C THR A 2 22.59 -13.28 36.84
N ALA A 3 21.35 -13.76 36.85
CA ALA A 3 20.78 -14.60 35.78
C ALA A 3 19.27 -14.42 35.44
N PRO A 4 18.45 -13.54 36.06
CA PRO A 4 17.06 -13.39 35.59
C PRO A 4 16.89 -12.53 34.34
N GLN A 5 17.62 -11.41 34.22
CA GLN A 5 17.36 -10.40 33.17
C GLN A 5 17.73 -10.87 31.76
N LYS A 6 18.89 -11.50 31.55
CA LYS A 6 19.32 -11.92 30.19
C LYS A 6 18.35 -12.90 29.52
N LYS A 7 17.73 -13.80 30.29
CA LYS A 7 16.82 -14.82 29.79
C LYS A 7 15.45 -14.22 29.42
N SER A 8 14.92 -13.31 30.24
CA SER A 8 13.63 -12.65 29.94
C SER A 8 13.71 -11.69 28.75
N HIS A 9 14.87 -11.07 28.52
CA HIS A 9 15.09 -10.19 27.36
C HIS A 9 15.18 -10.99 26.04
N GLN A 10 15.85 -12.15 26.03
CA GLN A 10 15.91 -13.02 24.84
C GLN A 10 14.53 -13.59 24.47
N ASP A 11 13.72 -13.98 25.46
CA ASP A 11 12.34 -14.43 25.24
C ASP A 11 11.46 -13.29 24.67
N GLY A 12 11.70 -12.05 25.10
CA GLY A 12 11.02 -10.86 24.58
C GLY A 12 11.34 -10.57 23.11
N LEU A 13 12.61 -10.62 22.71
CA LEU A 13 13.03 -10.38 21.33
C LEU A 13 12.52 -11.48 20.39
N ALA A 14 12.59 -12.75 20.82
CA ALA A 14 12.07 -13.85 20.03
C ALA A 14 10.55 -13.72 19.80
N ARG A 15 9.80 -13.31 20.84
CA ARG A 15 8.37 -13.01 20.71
C ARG A 15 8.11 -11.84 19.74
N LEU A 16 8.87 -10.74 19.87
CA LEU A 16 8.74 -9.61 18.95
C LEU A 16 9.01 -10.01 17.50
N VAL A 17 10.07 -10.77 17.24
CA VAL A 17 10.41 -11.25 15.88
C VAL A 17 9.30 -12.15 15.31
N HIS A 18 8.74 -13.05 16.14
CA HIS A 18 7.61 -13.87 15.73
C HIS A 18 6.39 -13.02 15.34
N ASP A 19 6.06 -12.03 16.17
CA ASP A 19 4.89 -11.20 15.99
C ASP A 19 5.06 -10.24 14.80
N LEU A 20 6.25 -9.68 14.58
CA LEU A 20 6.57 -8.87 13.39
C LEU A 20 6.44 -9.63 12.06
N LYS A 21 6.58 -10.96 12.08
CA LYS A 21 6.43 -11.83 10.89
C LYS A 21 5.00 -12.29 10.65
N SER A 22 4.14 -12.27 11.67
CA SER A 22 2.83 -12.93 11.63
C SER A 22 1.65 -11.98 11.86
N THR A 23 1.83 -10.93 12.66
CA THR A 23 0.76 -10.01 13.02
C THR A 23 0.54 -8.98 11.92
N LYS A 24 -0.73 -8.79 11.53
CA LYS A 24 -1.12 -7.79 10.52
C LYS A 24 -0.98 -6.34 10.99
N THR A 25 -0.47 -6.16 12.21
CA THR A 25 -0.59 -4.96 13.02
C THR A 25 0.75 -4.52 13.54
N LEU A 26 0.99 -3.21 13.69
CA LEU A 26 2.26 -2.74 14.23
C LEU A 26 2.42 -3.11 15.71
N CYS A 27 3.56 -3.70 16.03
CA CYS A 27 3.94 -4.06 17.40
C CYS A 27 4.22 -2.81 18.24
N ARG A 28 3.60 -2.69 19.41
CA ARG A 28 3.84 -1.57 20.34
C ARG A 28 5.03 -1.87 21.23
N VAL A 29 5.91 -0.89 21.43
CA VAL A 29 7.11 -1.02 22.26
C VAL A 29 6.78 -1.48 23.69
N LYS A 30 5.69 -0.95 24.26
CA LYS A 30 5.25 -1.30 25.62
C LYS A 30 4.87 -2.78 25.82
N ASP A 31 4.54 -3.49 24.73
CA ASP A 31 4.15 -4.91 24.79
C ASP A 31 5.38 -5.84 24.82
N TYR A 32 6.59 -5.28 24.64
CA TYR A 32 7.88 -5.99 24.65
C TYR A 32 8.89 -5.30 25.58
N PRO A 33 8.62 -5.30 26.90
CA PRO A 33 9.48 -4.62 27.86
C PRO A 33 10.92 -5.18 27.81
N GLY A 34 11.89 -4.27 27.72
CA GLY A 34 13.32 -4.62 27.68
C GLY A 34 13.87 -4.96 26.30
N VAL A 35 13.06 -4.90 25.24
CA VAL A 35 13.51 -5.04 23.84
C VAL A 35 13.69 -3.65 23.22
N SER A 36 14.91 -3.31 22.83
CA SER A 36 15.20 -2.05 22.13
C SER A 36 15.17 -2.23 20.60
N VAL A 37 15.04 -1.12 19.87
CA VAL A 37 15.06 -1.15 18.41
C VAL A 37 16.44 -1.48 17.85
N GLU A 38 17.49 -1.12 18.59
CA GLU A 38 18.88 -1.48 18.28
C GLU A 38 19.05 -3.01 18.32
N GLN A 39 18.54 -3.66 19.36
CA GLN A 39 18.59 -5.12 19.48
C GLN A 39 17.82 -5.82 18.35
N LEU A 40 16.65 -5.30 17.98
CA LEU A 40 15.89 -5.80 16.83
C LEU A 40 16.67 -5.62 15.53
N ASN A 41 17.30 -4.47 15.31
CA ASN A 41 18.08 -4.20 14.11
C ASN A 41 19.37 -5.03 14.03
N GLU A 42 20.02 -5.30 15.16
CA GLU A 42 21.14 -6.25 15.24
C GLU A 42 20.68 -7.66 14.84
N TYR A 43 19.54 -8.11 15.37
CA TYR A 43 18.96 -9.40 14.98
C TYR A 43 18.71 -9.48 13.46
N VAL A 44 18.08 -8.46 12.87
CA VAL A 44 17.81 -8.40 11.42
C VAL A 44 19.10 -8.37 10.60
N LYS A 45 20.14 -7.69 11.09
CA LYS A 45 21.46 -7.67 10.43
C LYS A 45 22.12 -9.05 10.43
N GLU A 46 21.98 -9.81 11.51
CA GLU A 46 22.56 -11.16 11.64
C GLU A 46 21.77 -12.23 10.88
N HIS A 47 20.44 -12.14 10.86
CA HIS A 47 19.56 -13.20 10.36
C HIS A 47 18.92 -12.89 9.00
N GLY A 48 19.12 -11.67 8.49
CA GLY A 48 18.48 -11.15 7.28
C GLY A 48 17.12 -10.47 7.53
N PRO A 49 16.54 -9.84 6.49
CA PRO A 49 15.26 -9.14 6.58
C PRO A 49 14.14 -10.04 7.11
N LEU A 50 13.29 -9.49 8.00
CA LEU A 50 12.06 -10.19 8.37
C LEU A 50 11.09 -10.14 7.17
N VAL A 51 10.43 -11.25 6.89
CA VAL A 51 9.43 -11.29 5.81
C VAL A 51 8.06 -11.35 6.45
N HIS A 52 7.26 -10.32 6.22
CA HIS A 52 5.86 -10.27 6.60
C HIS A 52 4.98 -10.44 5.35
N PRO A 53 3.92 -11.26 5.39
CA PRO A 53 3.09 -11.56 4.21
C PRO A 53 2.44 -10.33 3.56
N VAL A 54 2.29 -9.22 4.30
CA VAL A 54 1.63 -8.00 3.80
C VAL A 54 2.56 -6.79 3.63
N VAL A 55 3.56 -6.64 4.51
CA VAL A 55 4.50 -5.49 4.44
C VAL A 55 5.77 -5.83 3.66
N GLY A 56 5.93 -7.10 3.26
CA GLY A 56 7.07 -7.58 2.49
C GLY A 56 8.31 -7.76 3.35
N GLU A 57 9.47 -7.63 2.71
CA GLU A 57 10.76 -7.65 3.39
C GLU A 57 10.96 -6.39 4.24
N GLN A 58 11.32 -6.60 5.49
CA GLN A 58 11.55 -5.60 6.53
C GLN A 58 13.04 -5.65 6.90
N PRO A 59 13.88 -4.83 6.25
CA PRO A 59 15.33 -4.87 6.39
C PRO A 59 15.85 -4.19 7.67
N GLY A 60 14.94 -3.65 8.49
CA GLY A 60 15.22 -2.98 9.74
C GLY A 60 14.00 -2.16 10.18
N PHE A 61 14.10 -1.56 11.35
CA PHE A 61 13.02 -0.88 12.03
C PHE A 61 13.48 0.43 12.68
N PHE A 62 12.55 1.35 12.89
CA PHE A 62 12.69 2.51 13.77
C PHE A 62 11.51 2.56 14.73
N VAL A 63 11.61 3.34 15.81
CA VAL A 63 10.49 3.57 16.72
C VAL A 63 9.88 4.92 16.42
N ASP A 64 8.57 4.92 16.21
CA ASP A 64 7.78 6.14 16.07
C ASP A 64 6.43 5.94 16.78
N GLU A 65 5.99 6.98 17.51
CA GLU A 65 4.79 6.96 18.35
C GLU A 65 4.61 5.65 19.17
N GLY A 66 5.72 5.17 19.76
CA GLY A 66 5.74 3.97 20.61
C GLY A 66 5.51 2.65 19.87
N ARG A 67 5.72 2.60 18.55
CA ARG A 67 5.57 1.39 17.71
C ARG A 67 6.85 1.08 16.95
N PHE A 68 7.11 -0.20 16.69
CA PHE A 68 8.16 -0.64 15.79
C PHE A 68 7.69 -0.50 14.33
N ILE A 69 8.29 0.44 13.60
CA ILE A 69 7.97 0.73 12.19
C ILE A 69 9.03 0.12 11.29
N PRO A 70 8.68 -0.77 10.34
CA PRO A 70 9.65 -1.31 9.41
C PRO A 70 10.10 -0.26 8.40
N PHE A 71 11.39 -0.28 8.04
CA PHE A 71 11.88 0.45 6.88
C PHE A 71 11.22 -0.09 5.61
N ARG A 72 10.56 0.77 4.83
CA ARG A 72 10.05 0.40 3.52
C ARG A 72 11.11 0.65 2.45
N LYS A 73 11.58 -0.41 1.79
CA LYS A 73 12.45 -0.27 0.59
C LYS A 73 11.57 -0.22 -0.65
N VAL A 74 11.47 0.96 -1.26
CA VAL A 74 10.84 1.14 -2.57
C VAL A 74 11.92 1.21 -3.63
N VAL A 75 11.91 0.29 -4.59
CA VAL A 75 12.84 0.33 -5.72
C VAL A 75 12.58 1.56 -6.60
N PRO A 76 13.60 2.20 -7.21
CA PRO A 76 13.43 3.44 -7.95
C PRO A 76 12.36 3.37 -9.05
N GLY A 77 12.28 2.23 -9.77
CA GLY A 77 11.27 2.01 -10.81
C GLY A 77 9.83 2.10 -10.30
N ARG A 78 9.56 1.57 -9.09
CA ARG A 78 8.23 1.63 -8.46
C ARG A 78 7.91 3.07 -8.05
N GLY A 79 8.87 3.77 -7.46
CA GLY A 79 8.72 5.18 -7.07
C GLY A 79 8.40 6.09 -8.25
N MET A 80 9.15 5.97 -9.36
CA MET A 80 8.88 6.76 -10.57
C MET A 80 7.47 6.55 -11.12
N ILE A 81 7.00 5.30 -11.18
CA ILE A 81 5.65 4.99 -11.68
C ILE A 81 4.58 5.54 -10.73
N GLY A 82 4.77 5.40 -9.42
CA GLY A 82 3.88 5.97 -8.41
C GLY A 82 3.74 7.49 -8.53
N THR A 83 4.85 8.20 -8.79
CA THR A 83 4.85 9.64 -9.04
C THR A 83 4.05 10.02 -10.28
N GLU A 84 4.23 9.32 -11.39
CA GLU A 84 3.48 9.57 -12.63
C GLU A 84 1.97 9.36 -12.44
N ILE A 85 1.58 8.29 -11.75
CA ILE A 85 0.17 7.99 -11.44
C ILE A 85 -0.41 9.06 -10.50
N SER A 86 0.35 9.47 -9.48
CA SER A 86 -0.06 10.53 -8.57
C SER A 86 -0.27 11.85 -9.30
N GLY A 87 0.63 12.21 -10.22
CA GLY A 87 0.49 13.39 -11.09
C GLY A 87 -0.77 13.32 -11.94
N ALA A 88 -1.02 12.17 -12.56
CA ALA A 88 -2.23 11.92 -13.34
C ALA A 88 -3.50 12.10 -12.48
N ILE A 89 -3.54 11.51 -11.28
CA ILE A 89 -4.68 11.70 -10.36
C ILE A 89 -4.85 13.18 -9.99
N ARG A 90 -3.77 13.93 -9.73
CA ARG A 90 -3.85 15.37 -9.43
C ARG A 90 -4.46 16.17 -10.59
N ASP A 91 -4.09 15.85 -11.81
CA ASP A 91 -4.65 16.53 -12.99
C ASP A 91 -6.14 16.22 -13.15
N TRP A 92 -6.54 14.97 -12.94
CA TRP A 92 -7.96 14.60 -12.90
C TRP A 92 -8.71 15.31 -11.77
N ILE A 93 -8.15 15.40 -10.56
CA ILE A 93 -8.74 16.13 -9.42
C ILE A 93 -9.01 17.60 -9.80
N ARG A 94 -8.06 18.24 -10.48
CA ARG A 94 -8.16 19.65 -10.91
C ARG A 94 -9.20 19.84 -12.01
N TRP A 95 -9.14 19.01 -13.06
CA TRP A 95 -10.00 19.16 -14.24
C TRP A 95 -11.45 18.72 -13.99
N SER A 96 -11.67 17.66 -13.20
CA SER A 96 -13.00 17.09 -12.98
C SER A 96 -13.86 17.89 -11.98
N GLY A 97 -13.27 18.82 -11.22
CA GLY A 97 -13.96 19.56 -10.16
C GLY A 97 -14.31 18.75 -8.90
N HIS A 98 -14.11 17.43 -8.90
CA HIS A 98 -14.44 16.53 -7.78
C HIS A 98 -13.61 16.84 -6.53
N GLY A 99 -12.37 17.31 -6.71
CA GLY A 99 -11.47 17.60 -5.60
C GLY A 99 -10.92 16.35 -4.93
N GLY A 100 -10.43 16.53 -3.70
CA GLY A 100 -9.80 15.47 -2.93
C GLY A 100 -8.28 15.61 -2.91
N SER A 101 -7.64 14.59 -2.36
CA SER A 101 -6.20 14.54 -2.13
C SER A 101 -5.64 13.22 -2.63
N VAL A 102 -4.41 13.23 -3.11
CA VAL A 102 -3.66 12.01 -3.46
C VAL A 102 -2.42 11.91 -2.58
N THR A 103 -2.17 10.71 -2.08
CA THR A 103 -0.93 10.35 -1.38
C THR A 103 -0.14 9.40 -2.26
N ASP A 104 1.18 9.54 -2.26
CA ASP A 104 2.09 8.57 -2.86
C ASP A 104 2.52 7.51 -1.83
N ALA A 105 3.52 6.71 -2.18
CA ALA A 105 4.04 5.55 -1.45
C ALA A 105 4.66 5.84 -0.07
N GLN A 106 4.24 6.93 0.57
CA GLN A 106 4.55 7.39 1.94
C GLN A 106 3.27 7.65 2.76
N GLY A 107 2.08 7.63 2.13
CA GLY A 107 0.80 7.78 2.82
C GLY A 107 0.45 6.51 3.61
N GLU A 108 0.55 6.61 4.93
CA GLU A 108 0.16 5.57 5.87
C GLU A 108 -1.33 5.68 6.21
N PHE A 109 -2.06 4.56 6.10
CA PHE A 109 -3.48 4.48 6.45
C PHE A 109 -3.69 3.40 7.50
N MET A 110 -4.17 3.82 8.67
CA MET A 110 -4.75 2.91 9.65
C MET A 110 -6.15 2.57 9.16
N ILE A 111 -6.33 1.41 8.54
CA ILE A 111 -7.64 1.00 7.98
C ILE A 111 -8.50 0.28 9.03
N ASP A 112 -7.87 -0.23 10.08
CA ASP A 112 -8.49 -0.55 11.37
C ASP A 112 -7.55 -0.07 12.49
N ASN A 113 -7.96 -0.15 13.77
CA ASN A 113 -7.19 0.33 14.93
C ASN A 113 -5.77 -0.27 15.06
N THR A 114 -5.48 -1.29 14.27
CA THR A 114 -4.28 -2.10 14.36
C THR A 114 -3.62 -2.34 12.99
N MET A 115 -4.36 -2.29 11.88
CA MET A 115 -3.91 -2.63 10.54
C MET A 115 -3.44 -1.38 9.77
N LEU A 116 -2.13 -1.27 9.65
CA LEU A 116 -1.46 -0.25 8.86
C LEU A 116 -1.32 -0.69 7.40
N ARG A 117 -1.76 0.14 6.45
CA ARG A 117 -1.54 -0.07 5.02
C ARG A 117 -0.89 1.14 4.37
N ILE A 118 0.05 0.85 3.48
CA ILE A 118 0.84 1.83 2.73
C ILE A 118 0.71 1.46 1.24
N PRO A 119 -0.39 1.85 0.57
CA PRO A 119 -0.52 1.67 -0.86
C PRO A 119 0.55 2.49 -1.59
N ASP A 120 0.89 2.11 -2.83
CA ASP A 120 1.86 2.87 -3.62
C ASP A 120 1.28 4.21 -4.09
N VAL A 121 -0.03 4.28 -4.30
CA VAL A 121 -0.78 5.53 -4.48
C VAL A 121 -2.17 5.37 -3.86
N ALA A 122 -2.69 6.41 -3.22
CA ALA A 122 -4.07 6.43 -2.74
C ALA A 122 -4.75 7.78 -2.97
N TYR A 123 -6.06 7.74 -3.17
CA TYR A 123 -6.91 8.91 -3.33
C TYR A 123 -7.97 8.97 -2.23
N ILE A 124 -8.12 10.17 -1.66
CA ILE A 124 -9.09 10.49 -0.63
C ILE A 124 -10.05 11.53 -1.21
N PRO A 125 -11.37 11.27 -1.26
CA PRO A 125 -12.36 12.23 -1.75
C PRO A 125 -12.35 13.52 -0.94
N ARG A 126 -12.77 14.63 -1.56
CA ARG A 126 -12.81 15.96 -0.93
C ARG A 126 -13.55 15.95 0.41
N GLU A 127 -14.70 15.29 0.47
CA GLU A 127 -15.54 15.25 1.67
C GLU A 127 -14.85 14.52 2.81
N HIS A 128 -14.25 13.36 2.53
CA HIS A 128 -13.49 12.58 3.50
C HIS A 128 -12.27 13.38 3.98
N ALA A 129 -11.50 13.96 3.05
CA ALA A 129 -10.31 14.74 3.38
C ALA A 129 -10.63 15.94 4.29
N ARG A 130 -11.79 16.59 4.10
CA ARG A 130 -12.25 17.71 4.95
C ARG A 130 -12.64 17.27 6.36
N GLN A 131 -13.10 16.03 6.52
CA GLN A 131 -13.53 15.48 7.80
C GLN A 131 -12.38 14.90 8.63
N LEU A 132 -11.20 14.71 8.04
CA LEU A 132 -10.03 14.23 8.79
C LEU A 132 -9.68 15.21 9.91
N THR A 133 -9.58 14.68 11.12
CA THR A 133 -9.05 15.38 12.30
C THR A 133 -7.55 15.64 12.17
N ASP A 134 -7.00 16.57 12.95
CA ASP A 134 -5.55 16.80 12.97
C ASP A 134 -4.78 15.55 13.41
N ALA A 135 -5.34 14.78 14.35
CA ALA A 135 -4.77 13.50 14.74
C ALA A 135 -4.69 12.51 13.56
N GLN A 136 -5.72 12.42 12.71
CA GLN A 136 -5.69 11.57 11.50
C GLN A 136 -4.75 12.08 10.40
N ARG A 137 -4.52 13.41 10.32
CA ARG A 137 -3.65 14.01 9.30
C ARG A 137 -2.17 13.95 9.65
N TRP A 138 -1.85 14.08 10.93
CA TRP A 138 -0.49 14.37 11.38
C TRP A 138 0.07 13.34 12.36
N THR A 139 -0.72 12.34 12.79
CA THR A 139 -0.31 11.30 13.75
C THR A 139 -0.92 9.94 13.40
N ARG A 140 -0.57 8.87 14.13
CA ARG A 140 -1.28 7.56 14.07
C ARG A 140 -2.20 7.34 15.26
N ALA A 141 -2.53 8.39 16.02
CA ALA A 141 -3.41 8.36 17.17
C ALA A 141 -4.87 8.71 16.85
N GLY A 142 -5.17 9.06 15.59
CA GLY A 142 -6.54 9.31 15.14
C GLY A 142 -7.34 8.04 14.85
N GLU A 143 -8.66 8.19 14.73
CA GLU A 143 -9.54 7.09 14.32
C GLU A 143 -9.15 6.54 12.95
N PRO A 144 -9.22 5.21 12.74
CA PRO A 144 -8.92 4.59 11.47
C PRO A 144 -9.76 5.17 10.32
N PHE A 145 -9.14 5.32 9.16
CA PHE A 145 -9.84 5.66 7.93
C PHE A 145 -9.14 5.04 6.73
N ALA A 146 -9.94 4.73 5.70
CA ALA A 146 -9.42 4.22 4.43
C ALA A 146 -9.57 5.26 3.31
N PRO A 147 -8.64 5.27 2.34
CA PRO A 147 -8.86 5.97 1.08
C PRO A 147 -9.97 5.26 0.29
N THR A 148 -10.57 5.92 -0.71
CA THR A 148 -11.58 5.26 -1.55
C THR A 148 -10.99 4.60 -2.79
N PHE A 149 -9.78 5.00 -3.18
CA PHE A 149 -9.06 4.42 -4.31
C PHE A 149 -7.60 4.17 -3.95
N VAL A 150 -7.09 2.97 -4.28
CA VAL A 150 -5.70 2.56 -4.04
C VAL A 150 -5.07 1.96 -5.29
N VAL A 151 -3.75 2.10 -5.40
CA VAL A 151 -2.92 1.51 -6.44
C VAL A 151 -1.76 0.76 -5.78
N GLU A 152 -1.50 -0.46 -6.25
CA GLU A 152 -0.34 -1.27 -5.89
C GLU A 152 0.44 -1.61 -7.17
N ILE A 153 1.76 -1.45 -7.13
CA ILE A 153 2.65 -1.59 -8.28
C ILE A 153 3.66 -2.70 -7.98
N ASP A 154 3.56 -3.84 -8.64
CA ASP A 154 4.51 -4.94 -8.43
C ASP A 154 4.69 -5.85 -9.63
N THR A 155 5.61 -6.81 -9.55
CA THR A 155 5.68 -7.92 -10.52
C THR A 155 4.43 -8.79 -10.31
N LEU A 156 3.51 -8.82 -11.28
CA LEU A 156 2.25 -9.58 -11.19
C LEU A 156 2.23 -10.80 -12.14
N THR A 157 3.36 -11.07 -12.79
CA THR A 157 3.50 -12.17 -13.75
C THR A 157 4.83 -12.89 -13.59
N GLY A 158 4.86 -14.16 -13.98
CA GLY A 158 6.05 -15.00 -13.94
C GLY A 158 6.36 -15.62 -12.56
N PRO A 159 7.54 -16.25 -12.41
CA PRO A 159 7.92 -17.04 -11.22
C PRO A 159 7.98 -16.26 -9.89
N HIS A 160 8.07 -14.94 -9.96
CA HIS A 160 8.13 -14.04 -8.80
C HIS A 160 6.91 -13.11 -8.75
N SER A 161 5.76 -13.60 -9.22
CA SER A 161 4.50 -12.86 -9.22
C SER A 161 3.97 -12.66 -7.79
N ASN A 162 3.65 -11.42 -7.45
CA ASN A 162 2.93 -11.03 -6.23
C ASN A 162 1.42 -10.88 -6.46
N LEU A 163 0.88 -11.35 -7.60
CA LEU A 163 -0.53 -11.17 -7.95
C LEU A 163 -1.47 -11.73 -6.89
N ASP A 164 -1.26 -12.96 -6.44
CA ASP A 164 -2.15 -13.61 -5.47
C ASP A 164 -2.10 -12.92 -4.10
N ALA A 165 -0.91 -12.50 -3.68
CA ALA A 165 -0.73 -11.75 -2.44
C ALA A 165 -1.45 -10.39 -2.48
N LEU A 166 -1.34 -9.67 -3.61
CA LEU A 166 -1.99 -8.37 -3.78
C LEU A 166 -3.50 -8.49 -4.03
N ASP A 167 -3.99 -9.52 -4.74
CA ASP A 167 -5.42 -9.80 -4.86
C ASP A 167 -6.03 -10.15 -3.50
N HIS A 168 -5.34 -10.96 -2.68
CA HIS A 168 -5.74 -11.22 -1.30
C HIS A 168 -5.82 -9.92 -0.49
N LYS A 169 -4.79 -9.06 -0.57
CA LYS A 169 -4.75 -7.76 0.09
C LYS A 169 -5.93 -6.87 -0.30
N MET A 170 -6.25 -6.79 -1.60
CA MET A 170 -7.41 -6.04 -2.10
C MET A 170 -8.72 -6.57 -1.50
N ARG A 171 -8.96 -7.88 -1.58
CA ARG A 171 -10.22 -8.52 -1.19
C ARG A 171 -10.46 -8.57 0.30
N ARG A 172 -9.41 -8.83 1.07
CA ARG A 172 -9.52 -9.17 2.50
C ARG A 172 -9.22 -8.00 3.40
N GLU A 173 -8.62 -6.94 2.87
CA GLU A 173 -8.11 -5.84 3.69
C GLU A 173 -8.59 -4.51 3.15
N TYR A 174 -8.35 -4.16 1.89
CA TYR A 174 -8.78 -2.85 1.39
C TYR A 174 -10.31 -2.72 1.28
N PHE A 175 -10.98 -3.60 0.54
CA PHE A 175 -12.42 -3.45 0.29
C PHE A 175 -13.30 -3.55 1.55
N PRO A 176 -13.05 -4.48 2.50
CA PRO A 176 -13.83 -4.54 3.73
C PRO A 176 -13.72 -3.26 4.60
N HIS A 177 -12.69 -2.45 4.40
CA HIS A 177 -12.45 -1.23 5.18
C HIS A 177 -12.80 0.06 4.42
N GLY A 178 -13.58 -0.02 3.33
CA GLY A 178 -14.15 1.16 2.67
C GLY A 178 -13.40 1.66 1.43
N VAL A 179 -12.34 0.96 1.01
CA VAL A 179 -11.79 1.17 -0.34
C VAL A 179 -12.82 0.71 -1.37
N GLN A 180 -13.10 1.54 -2.37
CA GLN A 180 -14.11 1.27 -3.39
C GLN A 180 -13.51 0.81 -4.72
N LEU A 181 -12.26 1.18 -4.98
CA LEU A 181 -11.53 0.83 -6.20
C LEU A 181 -10.08 0.50 -5.86
N GLY A 182 -9.58 -0.59 -6.44
CA GLY A 182 -8.17 -0.99 -6.35
C GLY A 182 -7.58 -1.25 -7.73
N TRP A 183 -6.39 -0.73 -8.00
CA TRP A 183 -5.59 -1.05 -9.19
C TRP A 183 -4.35 -1.87 -8.82
N LEU A 184 -4.13 -2.97 -9.54
CA LEU A 184 -2.85 -3.68 -9.55
C LEU A 184 -2.13 -3.41 -10.86
N ILE A 185 -0.89 -2.92 -10.77
CA ILE A 185 -0.07 -2.51 -11.93
C ILE A 185 1.19 -3.36 -12.02
N ASP A 186 1.39 -3.99 -13.18
CA ASP A 186 2.63 -4.71 -13.52
C ASP A 186 3.54 -3.85 -14.43
N PRO A 187 4.69 -3.36 -13.93
CA PRO A 187 5.61 -2.54 -14.73
C PRO A 187 6.53 -3.38 -15.62
N LYS A 188 6.83 -4.62 -15.25
CA LYS A 188 7.77 -5.51 -15.99
C LYS A 188 7.20 -5.99 -17.30
N ASN A 189 5.89 -5.88 -17.48
CA ASN A 189 5.34 -6.06 -18.81
C ASN A 189 5.86 -5.00 -19.81
N LYS A 190 6.46 -3.84 -19.40
CA LYS A 190 6.77 -2.66 -20.30
C LYS A 190 7.92 -1.68 -20.09
N ILE A 191 8.94 -1.94 -19.29
CA ILE A 191 10.06 -0.98 -19.20
C ILE A 191 11.35 -1.80 -19.29
N MET A 192 12.10 -1.79 -20.40
CA MET A 192 12.98 -0.67 -20.75
C MET A 192 13.61 -0.89 -22.15
N ASN A 193 13.20 -0.14 -23.18
CA ASN A 193 14.06 0.16 -24.33
C ASN A 193 13.57 1.44 -25.05
N PRO A 194 14.22 2.60 -24.87
CA PRO A 194 13.78 3.88 -25.45
C PRO A 194 13.82 3.91 -27.00
N ALA A 195 14.44 2.91 -27.65
CA ALA A 195 14.62 2.89 -29.11
C ALA A 195 13.49 2.20 -29.91
N ARG A 196 12.45 1.63 -29.29
CA ARG A 196 11.38 0.94 -30.04
C ARG A 196 9.98 1.30 -29.53
N ARG A 197 9.27 2.12 -30.32
CA ARG A 197 7.80 2.25 -30.29
C ARG A 197 7.15 0.87 -30.51
N ARG A 198 6.92 0.10 -29.46
CA ARG A 198 6.00 -1.06 -29.52
C ARG A 198 4.94 -0.94 -28.44
N LYS A 199 3.69 -1.20 -28.86
CA LYS A 199 2.42 -0.91 -28.18
C LYS A 199 2.46 -1.28 -26.71
N LYS A 200 1.86 -0.43 -25.86
CA LYS A 200 1.78 -0.60 -24.40
C LYS A 200 0.64 -1.57 -24.00
N LYS A 201 0.73 -2.26 -22.86
CA LYS A 201 -0.10 -3.36 -22.34
C LYS A 201 0.16 -3.29 -20.85
N LEU A 202 -0.48 -2.30 -20.26
CA LEU A 202 -0.71 -2.25 -18.84
C LEU A 202 -1.75 -3.34 -18.58
N ILE A 203 -1.42 -4.34 -17.77
CA ILE A 203 -2.46 -5.24 -17.27
C ILE A 203 -3.09 -4.48 -16.12
N LEU A 204 -4.31 -3.98 -16.35
CA LEU A 204 -5.11 -3.32 -15.33
C LEU A 204 -6.05 -4.35 -14.73
N PHE A 205 -5.87 -4.66 -13.45
CA PHE A 205 -6.91 -5.31 -12.66
C PHE A 205 -7.66 -4.21 -11.92
N ALA A 206 -8.95 -4.07 -12.21
CA ALA A 206 -9.85 -3.19 -11.47
C ALA A 206 -10.95 -4.05 -10.85
N GLN A 207 -11.13 -3.95 -9.54
CA GLN A 207 -12.25 -4.57 -8.85
C GLN A 207 -13.10 -3.47 -8.19
N LYS A 208 -14.39 -3.48 -8.53
CA LYS A 208 -15.45 -2.66 -7.93
C LYS A 208 -16.32 -3.58 -7.07
N MET A 209 -16.68 -3.17 -5.85
CA MET A 209 -17.90 -3.67 -5.19
C MET A 209 -18.97 -2.60 -5.29
N THR A 210 -20.18 -3.00 -5.69
CA THR A 210 -21.37 -2.16 -5.66
C THR A 210 -21.99 -2.34 -4.28
N VAL A 211 -22.05 -1.29 -3.46
CA VAL A 211 -22.83 -1.28 -2.22
C VAL A 211 -24.01 -0.35 -2.47
N ASP A 212 -25.21 -0.94 -2.42
CA ASP A 212 -26.56 -0.38 -2.50
C ASP A 212 -26.84 0.93 -3.26
N ASN A 213 -27.62 0.76 -4.34
CA ASN A 213 -28.71 1.60 -4.88
C ASN A 213 -28.63 3.13 -4.98
N ASP A 214 -27.49 3.76 -4.75
CA ASP A 214 -27.22 5.08 -5.29
C ASP A 214 -26.09 4.99 -6.32
N SER A 215 -26.40 5.47 -7.52
CA SER A 215 -25.57 5.43 -8.71
C SER A 215 -24.29 6.25 -8.50
N VAL A 216 -23.31 5.74 -7.75
CA VAL A 216 -21.96 6.30 -7.77
C VAL A 216 -21.41 5.98 -9.14
N ASN A 217 -21.46 7.00 -10.00
CA ASN A 217 -20.81 7.03 -11.30
C ASN A 217 -19.36 6.58 -11.10
N VAL A 218 -19.14 5.30 -11.36
CA VAL A 218 -17.83 4.66 -11.38
C VAL A 218 -16.91 5.58 -12.12
N VAL A 219 -15.76 5.88 -11.54
CA VAL A 219 -14.67 6.67 -12.13
C VAL A 219 -14.32 6.07 -13.49
N HIS A 220 -15.09 6.44 -14.51
CA HIS A 220 -14.95 6.05 -15.91
C HIS A 220 -13.84 6.85 -16.59
N GLY A 221 -13.00 7.54 -15.82
CA GLY A 221 -12.23 8.67 -16.30
C GLY A 221 -10.82 8.75 -15.77
N LEU A 222 -10.18 7.64 -15.41
CA LEU A 222 -8.75 7.67 -15.08
C LEU A 222 -7.95 6.75 -16.00
N LEU A 223 -7.54 7.29 -17.14
CA LEU A 223 -6.25 6.97 -17.76
C LEU A 223 -5.82 8.15 -18.62
N ILE A 224 -4.73 8.80 -18.23
CA ILE A 224 -4.28 10.08 -18.81
C ILE A 224 -3.29 9.84 -19.94
N LYS A 225 -3.60 10.43 -21.09
CA LYS A 225 -2.61 10.73 -22.14
C LYS A 225 -3.02 11.96 -22.93
N ASN A 226 -2.15 12.98 -22.97
CA ASN A 226 -2.25 14.17 -23.82
C ASN A 226 -3.64 14.86 -23.80
N HIS A 227 -4.12 15.23 -22.61
CA HIS A 227 -5.34 16.03 -22.43
C HIS A 227 -6.63 15.48 -23.09
N THR A 228 -6.71 14.18 -23.41
CA THR A 228 -7.88 13.57 -24.05
C THR A 228 -8.27 12.26 -23.34
N VAL A 229 -9.53 12.15 -22.93
CA VAL A 229 -10.11 10.96 -22.27
C VAL A 229 -10.30 9.86 -23.32
N LEU A 230 -9.39 8.90 -23.40
CA LEU A 230 -9.52 7.76 -24.30
C LEU A 230 -10.16 6.56 -23.60
N GLN A 231 -11.29 6.14 -24.17
CA GLN A 231 -12.01 4.90 -23.91
C GLN A 231 -11.04 3.70 -23.84
N VAL A 232 -11.30 2.77 -22.92
CA VAL A 232 -10.58 1.50 -22.69
C VAL A 232 -10.35 0.65 -23.96
N ARG A 233 -10.98 1.00 -25.09
CA ARG A 233 -10.82 0.34 -26.39
C ARG A 233 -9.48 0.62 -27.10
N GLU A 234 -8.84 1.77 -26.92
CA GLU A 234 -7.70 2.16 -27.79
C GLU A 234 -6.31 1.73 -27.32
N LEU A 235 -6.18 1.22 -26.09
CA LEU A 235 -4.87 0.82 -25.54
C LEU A 235 -4.41 -0.59 -25.96
N GLY A 236 -5.07 -1.26 -26.90
CA GLY A 236 -4.69 -2.63 -27.30
C GLY A 236 -4.52 -3.57 -26.09
N VAL A 237 -5.28 -3.31 -25.01
CA VAL A 237 -5.23 -4.08 -23.77
C VAL A 237 -6.01 -5.36 -24.03
N GLY A 238 -5.28 -6.41 -24.33
CA GLY A 238 -5.83 -7.75 -24.25
C GLY A 238 -6.25 -8.03 -22.81
N ARG A 239 -7.58 -8.10 -22.61
CA ARG A 239 -8.34 -8.59 -21.45
C ARG A 239 -8.16 -7.83 -20.13
N ILE A 240 -9.28 -7.29 -19.63
CA ILE A 240 -9.56 -7.25 -18.18
C ILE A 240 -9.60 -8.72 -17.74
N VAL A 241 -8.63 -9.16 -16.94
CA VAL A 241 -8.43 -10.59 -16.64
C VAL A 241 -9.42 -11.09 -15.57
N ARG A 242 -10.12 -10.20 -14.85
CA ARG A 242 -11.25 -10.59 -14.01
C ARG A 242 -12.08 -9.38 -13.58
N THR A 243 -13.37 -9.42 -13.86
CA THR A 243 -14.38 -8.66 -13.12
C THR A 243 -15.05 -9.70 -12.23
N ILE A 244 -14.81 -9.66 -10.93
CA ILE A 244 -15.49 -10.56 -10.00
C ILE A 244 -16.69 -9.78 -9.46
N SER A 245 -17.87 -10.17 -9.96
CA SER A 245 -19.17 -9.89 -9.36
C SER A 245 -19.29 -10.54 -7.99
#